data_AF-A0A1I9Y5E7-F1
#
_entry.id   AF-A0A1I9Y5E7-F1
#
_cell.length_a   1.000
_cell.length_b   1.000
_cell.length_c   1.000
_cell.angle_alpha   90.00
_cell.angle_beta   90.00
_cell.angle_gamma   90.00
#
_symmetry.space_group_name_H-M   'P 1'
#
loop_
_entity.id
_entity.type
_entity.pdbx_description
1 polymer ?
#
loop_
_entity_poly.entity_id
_entity_poly.type
_entity_poly.pdbx_seq_one_letter_code
_entity_poly.pdbx_strand_id
1 'polypeptide(L)'
;MENRSGMEWDNDRHKYVQKSTLETGKSNFDTAVNVSIHGGAAQIRLPKQLIPPIHADSSDGWWDVMDLVVGHDEIRGRFQLNALNRPTVVINRRSGVITVDGMIKFSGRCDADDGHRRF
;
A
#
# COMPACT_ATOMS: atom_id res chain seq x y z
N MET A 1 8.35 9.09 10.57
CA MET A 1 7.19 8.75 11.42
C MET A 1 7.58 7.58 12.31
N GLU A 2 7.79 7.84 13.59
CA GLU A 2 8.02 6.80 14.59
C GLU A 2 6.67 6.26 15.06
N ASN A 3 6.38 4.98 14.82
CA ASN A 3 5.21 4.33 15.39
C ASN A 3 5.53 3.92 16.83
N ARG A 4 5.11 4.72 17.80
CA ARG A 4 5.08 4.32 19.21
C ARG A 4 3.71 3.71 19.51
N SER A 5 3.62 2.40 19.38
CA SER A 5 2.45 1.65 19.85
C SER A 5 2.54 1.51 21.38
N GLY A 6 1.67 2.20 22.11
CA GLY A 6 1.58 2.13 23.58
C GLY A 6 0.20 1.62 24.02
N MET A 7 0.16 0.84 25.10
CA MET A 7 -1.10 0.46 25.75
C MET A 7 -1.54 1.62 26.67
N GLU A 8 -2.78 2.10 26.50
CA GLU A 8 -3.36 3.15 27.36
C GLU A 8 -4.45 2.52 28.25
N TRP A 9 -4.47 2.89 29.53
CA TRP A 9 -5.51 2.44 30.47
C TRP A 9 -6.80 3.26 30.27
N ASP A 10 -7.88 2.61 29.85
CA ASP A 10 -9.20 3.22 29.68
C ASP A 10 -9.96 3.15 31.02
N ASN A 11 -10.18 4.32 31.63
CA ASN A 11 -10.77 4.42 32.97
C ASN A 11 -12.29 4.14 32.98
N ASP A 12 -12.96 4.34 31.84
CA ASP A 12 -14.41 4.08 31.69
C ASP A 12 -14.69 2.57 31.61
N ARG A 13 -13.85 1.85 30.86
CA ARG A 13 -14.01 0.40 30.62
C ARG A 13 -13.12 -0.48 31.49
N HIS A 14 -12.37 0.12 32.42
CA HIS A 14 -11.43 -0.56 33.32
C HIS A 14 -10.53 -1.58 32.61
N LYS A 15 -9.99 -1.22 31.43
CA LYS A 15 -9.12 -2.12 30.65
C LYS A 15 -8.07 -1.37 29.87
N TYR A 16 -6.94 -2.04 29.63
CA TYR A 16 -5.93 -1.55 28.68
C TYR A 16 -6.46 -1.66 27.26
N VAL A 17 -6.50 -0.55 26.54
CA VAL A 17 -6.87 -0.48 25.14
C VAL A 17 -5.63 -0.16 24.31
N GLN A 18 -5.49 -0.83 23.17
CA GLN A 18 -4.47 -0.46 22.20
C GLN A 18 -4.90 0.84 21.53
N LYS A 19 -4.19 1.93 21.82
CA LYS A 19 -4.44 3.21 21.19
C LYS A 19 -3.44 3.39 20.05
N SER A 20 -3.92 3.14 18.84
CA SER A 20 -3.16 3.45 17.63
C SER A 20 -3.42 4.92 17.28
N THR A 21 -2.57 5.83 17.75
CA THR A 21 -2.61 7.22 17.29
C THR A 21 -2.16 7.25 15.84
N LEU A 22 -3.11 7.33 14.91
CA LEU A 22 -2.85 7.62 13.50
C LEU A 22 -2.47 9.10 13.37
N GLU A 23 -1.20 9.43 13.60
CA GLU A 23 -0.67 10.73 13.21
C GLU A 23 -0.78 10.86 11.69
N THR A 24 -1.73 11.66 11.22
CA THR A 24 -1.84 12.09 9.81
C THR A 24 -0.72 13.08 9.54
N GLY A 25 0.53 12.60 9.57
CA GLY A 25 1.64 13.34 9.02
C GLY A 25 1.58 13.20 7.51
N LYS A 26 1.68 14.32 6.80
CA LYS A 26 2.06 14.34 5.39
C LYS A 26 3.53 13.88 5.34
N SER A 27 3.82 12.58 5.44
CA SER A 27 5.18 12.12 5.12
C SER A 27 5.31 12.25 3.62
N ASN A 28 6.20 13.15 3.19
CA ASN A 28 6.72 13.11 1.85
C ASN A 28 7.55 11.82 1.76
N PHE A 29 6.92 10.72 1.36
CA PHE A 29 7.58 9.45 1.12
C PHE A 29 8.30 9.57 -0.23
N ASP A 30 9.58 9.95 -0.18
CA ASP A 30 10.49 9.88 -1.33
C ASP A 30 10.84 8.41 -1.61
N THR A 31 9.82 7.63 -1.97
CA THR A 31 10.00 6.18 -2.14
C THR A 31 8.94 5.65 -3.09
N ALA A 32 9.40 5.16 -4.24
CA ALA A 32 8.55 4.71 -5.33
C ALA A 32 7.75 3.45 -4.96
N VAL A 33 6.49 3.40 -5.39
CA VAL A 33 5.70 2.18 -5.46
C VAL A 33 5.87 1.60 -6.85
N ASN A 34 6.24 0.33 -6.93
CA ASN A 34 6.37 -0.36 -8.22
C ASN A 34 5.19 -1.31 -8.40
N VAL A 35 4.61 -1.31 -9.59
CA VAL A 35 3.53 -2.23 -9.96
C VAL A 35 3.94 -2.94 -11.23
N SER A 36 3.95 -4.27 -11.17
CA SER A 36 4.25 -5.15 -12.30
C SER A 36 2.95 -5.84 -12.69
N ILE A 37 2.61 -5.83 -13.98
CA ILE A 37 1.37 -6.41 -14.51
C ILE A 37 1.75 -7.30 -15.70
N HIS A 38 1.53 -8.60 -15.58
CA HIS A 38 1.86 -9.57 -16.63
C HIS A 38 0.77 -10.62 -16.74
N GLY A 39 0.26 -10.84 -17.96
CA GLY A 39 -0.61 -12.00 -18.26
C GLY A 39 -1.88 -12.09 -17.41
N GLY A 40 -2.41 -10.97 -16.92
CA GLY A 40 -3.60 -10.94 -16.04
C GLY A 40 -3.31 -11.15 -14.56
N ALA A 41 -2.04 -11.28 -14.16
CA ALA A 41 -1.58 -11.16 -12.79
C ALA A 41 -0.91 -9.81 -12.57
N ALA A 42 -0.93 -9.33 -11.33
CA ALA A 42 -0.18 -8.15 -10.95
C ALA A 42 0.47 -8.33 -9.59
N GLN A 43 1.63 -7.72 -9.43
CA GLN A 43 2.35 -7.65 -8.17
C GLN A 43 2.66 -6.20 -7.85
N ILE A 44 2.62 -5.86 -6.57
CA ILE A 44 2.95 -4.53 -6.07
C ILE A 44 4.11 -4.62 -5.09
N ARG A 45 5.03 -3.67 -5.18
CA ARG A 45 6.12 -3.50 -4.23
C ARG A 45 6.03 -2.13 -3.61
N LEU A 46 5.75 -2.15 -2.31
CA LEU A 46 5.73 -0.99 -1.46
C LEU A 46 7.15 -0.67 -0.95
N PRO A 47 7.46 0.61 -0.75
CA PRO A 47 8.66 0.99 -0.02
C PRO A 47 8.62 0.50 1.42
N LYS A 48 9.79 0.17 1.98
CA LYS A 48 9.91 -0.40 3.34
C LYS A 48 9.21 0.40 4.43
N GLN A 49 9.12 1.73 4.27
CA GLN A 49 8.47 2.63 5.21
C GLN A 49 6.94 2.48 5.25
N LEU A 50 6.33 1.90 4.21
CA LEU A 50 4.90 1.62 4.12
C LEU A 50 4.54 0.17 4.48
N ILE A 51 5.55 -0.69 4.75
CA ILE A 51 5.31 -2.07 5.18
C ILE A 51 5.13 -2.09 6.69
N PRO A 52 4.01 -2.64 7.22
CA PRO A 52 3.83 -2.76 8.66
C PRO A 52 4.87 -3.75 9.26
N PRO A 53 5.31 -3.54 10.53
CA PRO A 53 6.31 -4.40 11.16
C PRO A 53 5.92 -5.88 11.17
N ILE A 54 4.63 -6.17 11.38
CA ILE A 54 4.04 -7.50 11.25
C ILE A 54 3.23 -7.54 9.95
N HIS A 55 3.75 -8.27 8.98
CA HIS A 55 3.19 -8.43 7.64
C HIS A 55 3.15 -9.92 7.28
N ALA A 56 2.29 -10.27 6.32
CA ALA A 56 2.29 -11.57 5.67
C ALA A 56 3.57 -11.73 4.85
N ASP A 57 3.94 -12.99 4.59
CA ASP A 57 5.05 -13.34 3.72
C ASP A 57 4.93 -12.57 2.39
N SER A 58 6.03 -11.92 2.01
CA SER A 58 6.18 -11.24 0.73
C SER A 58 7.36 -11.88 0.00
N SER A 59 7.24 -12.07 -1.30
CA SER A 59 8.35 -12.61 -2.11
C SER A 59 9.25 -11.44 -2.48
N ASP A 60 10.37 -11.25 -1.78
CA ASP A 60 11.32 -10.14 -2.04
C ASP A 60 10.70 -8.72 -1.89
N GLY A 61 9.65 -8.61 -1.07
CA GLY A 61 8.87 -7.38 -0.91
C GLY A 61 7.87 -7.13 -2.03
N TRP A 62 7.52 -8.15 -2.81
CA TRP A 62 6.37 -8.12 -3.72
C TRP A 62 5.18 -8.82 -3.07
N TRP A 63 4.00 -8.21 -3.24
CA TRP A 63 2.71 -8.77 -2.87
C TRP A 63 1.87 -8.99 -4.11
N ASP A 64 1.25 -10.16 -4.19
CA ASP A 64 0.28 -10.46 -5.24
C ASP A 64 -0.96 -9.57 -5.10
N VAL A 65 -1.39 -9.05 -6.24
CA VAL A 65 -2.62 -8.27 -6.37
C VAL A 65 -3.75 -9.23 -6.75
N MET A 66 -4.63 -9.44 -5.79
CA MET A 66 -5.88 -10.18 -5.91
C MET A 66 -6.98 -9.29 -6.50
N ASP A 67 -8.03 -9.94 -7.04
CA ASP A 67 -9.19 -9.27 -7.63
C ASP A 67 -8.80 -8.21 -8.69
N LEU A 68 -7.74 -8.50 -9.44
CA LEU A 68 -7.21 -7.60 -10.44
C LEU A 68 -8.24 -7.37 -11.55
N VAL A 69 -8.55 -6.09 -11.78
CA VAL A 69 -9.32 -5.64 -12.94
C VAL A 69 -8.43 -4.69 -13.73
N VAL A 70 -8.04 -5.11 -14.92
CA VAL A 70 -7.27 -4.31 -15.87
C VAL A 70 -8.23 -3.73 -16.90
N GLY A 71 -8.63 -2.48 -16.70
CA GLY A 71 -9.47 -1.73 -17.63
C GLY A 71 -8.67 -0.82 -18.55
N HIS A 72 -9.37 -0.16 -19.47
CA HIS A 72 -8.77 0.84 -20.36
C HIS A 72 -8.34 2.10 -19.60
N ASP A 73 -9.22 2.63 -18.74
CA ASP A 73 -8.99 3.87 -17.99
C ASP A 73 -8.36 3.65 -16.61
N GLU A 74 -8.56 2.47 -16.02
CA GLU A 74 -8.19 2.18 -14.64
C GLU A 74 -7.68 0.74 -14.49
N ILE A 75 -6.67 0.55 -13.65
CA ILE A 75 -6.28 -0.75 -13.10
C ILE A 75 -6.58 -0.73 -11.62
N ARG A 76 -7.30 -1.73 -11.11
CA ARG A 76 -7.60 -1.83 -9.68
C ARG A 76 -7.38 -3.25 -9.17
N GLY A 77 -7.08 -3.37 -7.90
CA GLY A 77 -6.97 -4.66 -7.23
C GLY A 77 -6.74 -4.49 -5.74
N ARG A 78 -6.50 -5.60 -5.05
CA ARG A 78 -6.26 -5.63 -3.60
C ARG A 78 -5.04 -6.47 -3.32
N PHE A 79 -4.23 -6.09 -2.36
CA PHE A 79 -3.09 -6.90 -1.94
C PHE A 79 -3.13 -7.10 -0.43
N GLN A 80 -2.60 -8.23 0.04
CA GLN A 80 -2.70 -8.60 1.44
C GLN A 80 -1.40 -8.26 2.17
N LEU A 81 -1.44 -7.25 3.03
CA LEU A 81 -0.33 -6.93 3.92
C LEU A 81 -0.32 -7.80 5.17
N ASN A 82 -1.49 -8.20 5.68
CA ASN A 82 -1.67 -9.22 6.73
C ASN A 82 -3.15 -9.66 6.81
N ALA A 83 -3.53 -10.45 7.81
CA ALA A 83 -4.91 -10.92 7.99
C ALA A 83 -5.93 -9.78 8.20
N LEU A 84 -5.51 -8.65 8.76
CA LEU A 84 -6.37 -7.50 9.08
C LEU A 84 -6.29 -6.38 8.03
N ASN A 85 -5.16 -6.28 7.32
CA ASN A 85 -4.87 -5.20 6.38
C ASN A 85 -4.84 -5.71 4.93
N ARG A 86 -5.88 -5.34 4.18
CA ARG A 86 -6.01 -5.63 2.74
C ARG A 86 -6.28 -4.33 1.98
N PRO A 87 -5.24 -3.51 1.75
CA PRO A 87 -5.39 -2.28 0.99
C PRO A 87 -5.85 -2.54 -0.46
N THR A 88 -6.56 -1.55 -0.98
CA THR A 88 -6.98 -1.46 -2.39
C THR A 88 -5.98 -0.56 -3.12
N VAL A 89 -5.50 -1.02 -4.27
CA VAL A 89 -4.71 -0.21 -5.19
C VAL A 89 -5.57 0.18 -6.39
N VAL A 90 -5.49 1.45 -6.79
CA VAL A 90 -6.15 1.97 -7.98
C VAL A 90 -5.15 2.80 -8.77
N ILE A 91 -5.03 2.54 -10.06
CA ILE A 91 -4.18 3.26 -10.99
C ILE A 91 -5.07 3.84 -12.08
N ASN A 92 -5.21 5.16 -12.08
CA ASN A 92 -5.87 5.88 -13.15
C ASN A 92 -4.88 6.06 -14.31
N ARG A 93 -5.10 5.33 -15.39
CA ARG A 93 -4.24 5.32 -16.58
C ARG A 93 -4.31 6.62 -17.38
N ARG A 94 -5.41 7.39 -17.25
CA ARG A 94 -5.56 8.69 -17.92
C ARG A 94 -4.78 9.80 -17.25
N SER A 95 -4.81 9.85 -15.91
CA SER A 95 -4.08 10.87 -15.15
C SER A 95 -2.67 10.45 -14.74
N GLY A 96 -2.35 9.16 -14.85
CA GLY A 96 -1.11 8.58 -14.33
C GLY A 96 -1.05 8.67 -12.80
N VAL A 97 -2.18 8.55 -12.11
CA VAL A 97 -2.23 8.63 -10.64
C VAL A 97 -2.44 7.23 -10.08
N ILE A 98 -1.56 6.84 -9.17
CA ILE A 98 -1.72 5.64 -8.35
C ILE A 98 -2.17 6.04 -6.94
N THR A 99 -3.16 5.32 -6.42
CA THR A 99 -3.60 5.42 -5.03
C THR A 99 -3.60 4.06 -4.38
N VAL A 100 -3.24 4.04 -3.10
CA VAL A 100 -3.38 2.88 -2.22
C VAL A 100 -4.22 3.35 -1.04
N ASP A 101 -5.35 2.68 -0.81
CA ASP A 101 -6.27 2.97 0.28
C ASP A 101 -6.42 1.75 1.20
N GLY A 102 -6.27 1.97 2.49
CA GLY A 102 -6.32 0.95 3.54
C GLY A 102 -5.92 1.59 4.88
N MET A 103 -5.30 0.82 5.78
CA MET A 103 -4.68 1.42 6.97
C MET A 103 -3.55 2.38 6.61
N ILE A 104 -2.86 2.12 5.50
CA ILE A 104 -1.92 3.05 4.89
C ILE A 104 -2.61 3.76 3.72
N LYS A 105 -2.34 5.05 3.58
CA LYS A 105 -2.79 5.84 2.43
C LYS A 105 -1.57 6.32 1.66
N PHE A 106 -1.57 6.05 0.37
CA PHE A 106 -0.55 6.54 -0.55
C PHE A 106 -1.22 7.09 -1.80
N SER A 107 -0.67 8.17 -2.34
CA SER A 107 -1.06 8.72 -3.63
C SER A 107 0.19 9.25 -4.30
N GLY A 108 0.39 8.90 -5.57
CA GLY A 108 1.55 9.33 -6.34
C GLY A 108 1.23 9.42 -7.82
N ARG A 109 2.18 9.95 -8.57
CA ARG A 109 2.18 9.89 -10.04
C ARG A 109 2.98 8.66 -10.47
N CYS A 110 2.47 7.91 -11.43
CA CYS A 110 3.15 6.77 -12.03
C CYS A 110 3.21 6.95 -13.55
N ASP A 111 4.34 6.53 -14.10
CA ASP A 111 4.58 6.45 -15.54
C ASP A 111 4.72 4.97 -15.91
N ALA A 112 4.21 4.59 -17.08
CA ALA A 112 4.34 3.23 -17.56
C ALA A 112 5.80 2.99 -17.99
N ASP A 113 6.46 2.03 -17.37
CA ASP A 113 7.77 1.55 -17.81
C ASP A 113 7.57 0.50 -18.90
N ASP A 114 7.66 0.91 -20.16
CA ASP A 114 7.50 0.02 -21.33
C ASP A 114 8.80 -0.76 -21.65
N GLY A 115 9.82 -0.73 -20.78
CA GLY A 115 11.11 -1.38 -21.01
C GLY A 115 11.93 -0.83 -22.20
N HIS A 116 11.41 0.14 -22.96
CA HIS A 116 12.04 0.74 -24.12
C HIS A 116 12.70 2.09 -23.79
N ARG A 117 13.88 2.06 -23.17
CA ARG A 117 14.86 3.15 -23.28
C ARG A 117 16.08 2.65 -24.04
N ARG A 118 15.98 2.67 -25.38
CA ARG A 118 17.14 2.56 -26.28
C ARG A 118 17.90 3.89 -26.20
N PHE A 119 19.17 3.83 -25.80
CA PHE A 119 20.19 4.81 -26.20
C PHE A 119 21.16 4.11 -27.13
#